data_AF-K6PNN5-F1
#
_entry.id   AF-K6PNN5-F1
#
_cell.length_a   1.000
_cell.length_b   1.000
_cell.length_c   1.000
_cell.angle_alpha   90.00
_cell.angle_beta   90.00
_cell.angle_gamma   90.00
#
_symmetry.space_group_name_H-M   'P 1'
#
loop_
_entity.id
_entity.type
_entity.pdbx_description
1 polymer ?
#
loop_
_entity_poly.entity_id
_entity_poly.type
_entity_poly.pdbx_seq_one_letter_code
_entity_poly.pdbx_strand_id
1 'polypeptide(L)'
;MCLWGWNSVKPFVPMVLTVVLLTGCGAQAQQANQVQVFEQRMKALEQRQQELEAQLEQTQKERAELAKRIEELQAAQQAIQERQAAFEQNVEKWATDMTTALEQTQKAVAQRPKPNCKDPGKALAEAVERLNGLPSPAMLQTLADIAFREYDACMRAAGR
;
A
#
# COMPACT_ATOMS: atom_id res chain seq x y z
N MET A 1 -39.58 -68.45 -28.45
CA MET A 1 -40.26 -69.50 -29.25
C MET A 1 -39.39 -69.79 -30.46
N CYS A 2 -38.75 -70.97 -30.52
CA CYS A 2 -38.35 -71.63 -31.76
C CYS A 2 -38.56 -73.13 -31.53
N LEU A 3 -39.40 -73.70 -32.39
CA LEU A 3 -39.91 -75.07 -32.35
C LEU A 3 -38.92 -76.05 -33.00
N TRP A 4 -39.06 -77.29 -32.52
CA TRP A 4 -38.52 -78.57 -32.91
C TRP A 4 -38.07 -78.78 -34.36
N GLY A 5 -36.97 -79.52 -34.48
CA GLY A 5 -36.60 -80.31 -35.66
C GLY A 5 -35.68 -81.44 -35.22
N TRP A 6 -36.24 -82.58 -34.81
CA TRP A 6 -35.50 -83.79 -34.48
C TRP A 6 -35.39 -84.62 -35.77
N ASN A 7 -34.18 -84.82 -36.30
CA ASN A 7 -33.93 -85.91 -37.24
C ASN A 7 -32.53 -86.50 -37.07
N SER A 8 -32.47 -87.81 -37.27
CA SER A 8 -31.57 -88.78 -36.67
C SER A 8 -30.27 -88.97 -37.47
N VAL A 9 -29.10 -88.62 -36.92
CA VAL A 9 -27.77 -89.14 -37.36
C VAL A 9 -26.80 -89.16 -36.16
N LYS A 10 -25.97 -90.21 -36.12
CA LYS A 10 -24.97 -90.68 -35.13
C LYS A 10 -24.16 -89.62 -34.32
N PRO A 11 -23.60 -90.04 -33.15
CA PRO A 11 -23.37 -89.17 -32.01
C PRO A 11 -21.90 -88.78 -31.88
N PHE A 12 -21.44 -87.63 -32.41
CA PHE A 12 -20.07 -87.18 -32.04
C PHE A 12 -19.80 -85.66 -32.13
N VAL A 13 -20.81 -84.82 -32.37
CA VAL A 13 -20.58 -83.39 -32.67
C VAL A 13 -21.19 -82.35 -31.69
N PRO A 14 -22.01 -82.65 -30.65
CA PRO A 14 -22.63 -81.56 -29.88
C PRO A 14 -21.69 -80.89 -28.87
N MET A 15 -20.54 -81.50 -28.54
CA MET A 15 -19.69 -81.02 -27.43
C MET A 15 -18.70 -79.92 -27.83
N VAL A 16 -18.31 -79.84 -29.11
CA VAL A 16 -17.35 -78.81 -29.59
C VAL A 16 -18.06 -77.50 -29.92
N LEU A 17 -19.28 -77.56 -30.44
CA LEU A 17 -20.04 -76.36 -30.83
C LEU A 17 -20.55 -75.55 -29.61
N THR A 18 -20.86 -76.23 -28.50
CA THR A 18 -21.26 -75.58 -27.24
C THR A 18 -20.08 -74.88 -26.55
N VAL A 19 -18.88 -75.46 -26.60
CA VAL A 19 -17.67 -74.86 -25.99
C VAL A 19 -17.21 -73.60 -26.72
N VAL A 20 -17.35 -73.55 -28.06
CA VAL A 20 -17.01 -72.35 -28.86
C VAL A 20 -17.99 -71.19 -28.64
N LEU A 21 -19.31 -71.48 -28.50
CA LEU A 21 -20.32 -70.46 -28.19
C LEU A 21 -20.23 -69.92 -26.75
N LEU A 22 -19.82 -70.76 -25.78
CA LEU A 22 -19.61 -70.35 -24.38
C LEU A 22 -18.33 -69.53 -24.19
N THR A 23 -17.27 -69.82 -24.92
CA THR A 23 -15.99 -69.07 -24.85
C THR A 23 -16.03 -67.76 -25.63
N GLY A 24 -16.72 -67.69 -26.76
CA GLY A 24 -16.91 -66.46 -27.52
C GLY A 24 -17.73 -65.39 -26.78
N CYS A 25 -18.74 -65.81 -26.01
CA CYS A 25 -19.60 -64.89 -25.25
C CYS A 25 -18.87 -64.27 -24.02
N GLY A 26 -18.00 -65.03 -23.36
CA GLY A 26 -17.19 -64.53 -22.23
C GLY A 26 -16.11 -63.52 -22.66
N ALA A 27 -15.45 -63.74 -23.80
CA ALA A 27 -14.46 -62.82 -24.35
C ALA A 27 -15.08 -61.47 -24.76
N GLN A 28 -16.29 -61.51 -25.32
CA GLN A 28 -17.03 -60.33 -25.78
C GLN A 28 -17.58 -59.50 -24.61
N ALA A 29 -18.05 -60.15 -23.54
CA ALA A 29 -18.46 -59.48 -22.30
C ALA A 29 -17.26 -58.81 -21.58
N GLN A 30 -16.09 -59.44 -21.59
CA GLN A 30 -14.89 -58.90 -20.98
C GLN A 30 -14.33 -57.68 -21.74
N GLN A 31 -14.45 -57.69 -23.07
CA GLN A 31 -14.07 -56.56 -23.91
C GLN A 31 -15.01 -55.35 -23.70
N ALA A 32 -16.32 -55.59 -23.61
CA ALA A 32 -17.30 -54.53 -23.33
C ALA A 32 -17.05 -53.84 -21.97
N ASN A 33 -16.69 -54.62 -20.95
CA ASN A 33 -16.39 -54.06 -19.62
C ASN A 33 -15.10 -53.23 -19.62
N GLN A 34 -14.08 -53.65 -20.37
CA GLN A 34 -12.86 -52.85 -20.56
C GLN A 34 -13.15 -51.52 -21.26
N VAL A 35 -13.95 -51.53 -22.33
CA VAL A 35 -14.34 -50.30 -23.05
C VAL A 35 -15.08 -49.33 -22.12
N GLN A 36 -16.01 -49.82 -21.30
CA GLN A 36 -16.71 -48.97 -20.32
C GLN A 36 -15.77 -48.36 -19.28
N VAL A 37 -14.79 -49.13 -18.78
CA VAL A 37 -13.77 -48.62 -17.85
C VAL A 37 -12.89 -47.56 -18.52
N PHE A 38 -12.51 -47.75 -19.79
CA PHE A 38 -11.75 -46.75 -20.55
C PHE A 38 -12.56 -45.48 -20.78
N GLU A 39 -13.84 -45.57 -21.16
CA GLU A 39 -14.70 -44.40 -21.32
C GLU A 39 -14.87 -43.62 -20.02
N GLN A 40 -15.04 -44.30 -18.88
CA GLN A 40 -15.11 -43.65 -17.57
C GLN A 40 -13.81 -42.94 -17.23
N ARG A 41 -12.65 -43.55 -17.52
CA ARG A 41 -11.34 -42.93 -17.32
C ARG A 41 -11.11 -41.72 -18.23
N MET A 42 -11.53 -41.79 -19.49
CA MET A 42 -11.45 -40.67 -20.43
C MET A 42 -12.28 -39.49 -19.94
N LYS A 43 -13.54 -39.73 -19.54
CA LYS A 43 -14.39 -38.68 -18.97
C LYS A 43 -13.80 -38.07 -17.69
N ALA A 44 -13.22 -38.90 -16.82
CA ALA A 44 -12.57 -38.42 -15.61
C ALA A 44 -11.31 -37.58 -15.91
N LEU A 45 -10.55 -37.94 -16.95
CA LEU A 45 -9.39 -37.15 -17.41
C LEU A 45 -9.83 -35.82 -18.03
N GLU A 46 -10.87 -35.82 -18.86
CA GLU A 46 -11.44 -34.59 -19.44
C GLU A 46 -11.93 -33.63 -18.36
N GLN A 47 -12.63 -34.15 -17.33
CA GLN A 47 -13.07 -33.34 -16.19
C GLN A 47 -11.88 -32.73 -15.42
N ARG A 48 -10.84 -33.52 -15.15
CA ARG A 48 -9.63 -33.02 -14.49
C ARG A 48 -8.90 -32.00 -15.34
N GLN A 49 -8.87 -32.18 -16.65
CA GLN A 49 -8.25 -31.22 -17.57
C GLN A 49 -9.00 -29.88 -17.53
N GLN A 50 -10.33 -29.90 -17.60
CA GLN A 50 -11.16 -28.70 -17.50
C GLN A 50 -10.99 -28.00 -16.15
N GLU A 51 -10.92 -28.75 -15.06
CA GLU A 51 -10.70 -28.20 -13.72
C GLU A 51 -9.32 -27.54 -13.59
N LEU A 52 -8.27 -28.18 -14.12
CA LEU A 52 -6.92 -27.61 -14.14
C LEU A 52 -6.83 -26.35 -15.01
N GLU A 53 -7.50 -26.34 -16.16
CA GLU A 53 -7.58 -25.15 -17.03
C GLU A 53 -8.30 -23.99 -16.32
N ALA A 54 -9.41 -24.26 -15.63
CA ALA A 54 -10.12 -23.26 -14.85
C ALA A 54 -9.26 -22.72 -13.69
N GLN A 55 -8.53 -23.59 -12.97
CA GLN A 55 -7.61 -23.17 -11.91
C GLN A 55 -6.44 -22.33 -12.46
N LEU A 56 -5.93 -22.69 -13.64
CA LEU A 56 -4.86 -21.94 -14.30
C LEU A 56 -5.35 -20.54 -14.69
N GLU A 57 -6.53 -20.43 -15.29
CA GLU A 57 -7.13 -19.13 -15.63
C GLU A 57 -7.38 -18.27 -14.39
N GLN A 58 -7.89 -18.87 -13.30
CA GLN A 58 -8.10 -18.15 -12.06
C GLN A 58 -6.77 -17.64 -11.49
N THR A 59 -5.76 -18.49 -11.44
CA THR A 59 -4.42 -18.12 -10.95
C THR A 59 -3.80 -17.00 -11.81
N GLN A 60 -4.01 -17.03 -13.13
CA GLN A 60 -3.54 -15.97 -14.03
C GLN A 60 -4.25 -14.64 -13.76
N LYS A 61 -5.57 -14.66 -13.53
CA LYS A 61 -6.34 -13.46 -13.16
C LYS A 61 -5.86 -12.88 -11.83
N GLU A 62 -5.67 -13.73 -10.82
CA GLU A 62 -5.14 -13.33 -9.51
C GLU A 62 -3.73 -12.73 -9.64
N ARG A 63 -2.85 -13.35 -10.43
CA ARG A 63 -1.51 -12.80 -10.71
C ARG A 63 -1.57 -11.45 -11.42
N ALA A 64 -2.46 -11.27 -12.38
CA ALA A 64 -2.64 -10.00 -13.07
C ALA A 64 -3.17 -8.91 -12.13
N GLU A 65 -4.10 -9.25 -11.22
CA GLU A 65 -4.58 -8.32 -10.21
C GLU A 65 -3.48 -7.95 -9.20
N LEU A 66 -2.71 -8.93 -8.73
CA LEU A 66 -1.59 -8.68 -7.82
C LEU A 66 -0.51 -7.81 -8.48
N ALA A 67 -0.21 -8.03 -9.76
CA ALA A 67 0.72 -7.19 -10.50
C ALA A 67 0.26 -5.72 -10.53
N LYS A 68 -1.03 -5.47 -10.82
CA LYS A 68 -1.60 -4.11 -10.77
C LYS A 68 -1.50 -3.49 -9.38
N ARG A 69 -1.83 -4.24 -8.33
CA ARG A 69 -1.71 -3.75 -6.94
C ARG A 69 -0.26 -3.42 -6.58
N ILE A 70 0.71 -4.20 -7.06
CA ILE A 70 2.13 -3.91 -6.86
C ILE A 70 2.52 -2.60 -7.55
N GLU A 71 2.09 -2.39 -8.79
CA GLU A 71 2.35 -1.14 -9.53
C GLU A 71 1.73 0.07 -8.81
N GLU A 72 0.49 -0.04 -8.34
CA GLU A 72 -0.19 1.01 -7.56
C GLU A 72 0.53 1.32 -6.25
N LEU A 73 0.99 0.29 -5.53
CA LEU A 73 1.75 0.45 -4.29
C LEU A 73 3.12 1.08 -4.54
N GLN A 74 3.80 0.72 -5.62
CA GLN A 74 5.07 1.34 -6.02
C GLN A 74 4.89 2.83 -6.34
N ALA A 75 3.84 3.18 -7.09
CA ALA A 75 3.51 4.57 -7.37
C ALA A 75 3.16 5.35 -6.09
N ALA A 76 2.38 4.77 -5.19
CA ALA A 76 2.07 5.37 -3.90
C ALA A 76 3.33 5.56 -3.03
N GLN A 77 4.24 4.59 -3.03
CA GLN A 77 5.51 4.67 -2.32
C GLN A 77 6.39 5.80 -2.84
N GLN A 78 6.50 5.95 -4.16
CA GLN A 78 7.23 7.06 -4.79
C GLN A 78 6.62 8.41 -4.39
N ALA A 79 5.30 8.56 -4.46
CA ALA A 79 4.63 9.78 -4.04
C ALA A 79 4.85 10.13 -2.56
N ILE A 80 4.93 9.12 -1.68
CA ILE A 80 5.26 9.34 -0.26
C ILE A 80 6.71 9.80 -0.11
N GLN A 81 7.66 9.20 -0.83
CA GLN A 81 9.08 9.60 -0.80
C GLN A 81 9.26 11.05 -1.27
N GLU A 82 8.60 11.45 -2.35
CA GLU A 82 8.62 12.83 -2.84
C GLU A 82 8.07 13.82 -1.80
N ARG A 83 6.94 13.47 -1.16
CA ARG A 83 6.38 14.29 -0.09
C ARG A 83 7.31 14.38 1.10
N GLN A 84 7.95 13.29 1.52
CA GLN A 84 8.92 13.28 2.61
C GLN A 84 10.10 14.19 2.29
N ALA A 85 10.69 14.09 1.09
CA ALA A 85 11.78 14.97 0.67
C ALA A 85 11.36 16.45 0.67
N ALA A 86 10.14 16.77 0.20
CA ALA A 86 9.61 18.12 0.23
C ALA A 86 9.38 18.62 1.68
N PHE A 87 8.89 17.75 2.57
CA PHE A 87 8.73 18.08 3.98
C PHE A 87 10.08 18.34 4.66
N GLU A 88 11.08 17.49 4.43
CA GLU A 88 12.43 17.66 4.96
C GLU A 88 13.05 19.00 4.52
N GLN A 89 12.93 19.33 3.22
CA GLN A 89 13.40 20.61 2.70
C GLN A 89 12.69 21.81 3.34
N ASN A 90 11.37 21.72 3.54
CA ASN A 90 10.60 22.78 4.18
C ASN A 90 10.96 22.95 5.66
N VAL A 91 11.23 21.85 6.36
CA VAL A 91 11.67 21.87 7.77
C VAL A 91 13.05 22.51 7.87
N GLU A 92 13.99 22.14 7.00
CA GLU A 92 15.33 22.74 6.96
C GLU A 92 15.28 24.24 6.67
N LYS A 93 14.47 24.64 5.68
CA LYS A 93 14.23 26.05 5.37
C LYS A 93 13.64 26.79 6.57
N TRP A 94 12.60 26.26 7.20
CA TRP A 94 11.98 26.88 8.37
C TRP A 94 12.96 26.99 9.55
N ALA A 95 13.78 25.96 9.78
CA ALA A 95 14.81 25.99 10.82
C ALA A 95 15.89 27.07 10.54
N THR A 96 16.28 27.25 9.28
CA THR A 96 17.23 28.27 8.84
C THR A 96 16.64 29.67 9.00
N ASP A 97 15.39 29.87 8.58
CA ASP A 97 14.67 31.13 8.69
C ASP A 97 14.50 31.53 10.17
N MET A 98 14.12 30.58 11.03
CA MET A 98 13.99 30.81 12.47
C MET A 98 15.33 31.16 13.13
N THR A 99 16.40 30.43 12.82
CA THR A 99 17.74 30.73 13.35
C THR A 99 18.19 32.13 12.93
N THR A 100 18.00 32.47 11.64
CA THR A 100 18.36 33.79 11.11
C THR A 100 17.56 34.91 11.78
N ALA A 101 16.25 34.71 11.97
CA ALA A 101 15.39 35.67 12.66
C ALA A 101 15.81 35.85 14.13
N LEU A 102 16.20 34.76 14.81
CA LEU A 102 16.72 34.83 16.17
C LEU A 102 18.04 35.60 16.24
N GLU A 103 18.98 35.35 15.34
CA GLU A 103 20.24 36.09 15.28
C GLU A 103 20.02 37.58 15.00
N GLN A 104 19.10 37.92 14.09
CA GLN A 104 18.73 39.30 13.79
C GLN A 104 18.15 40.00 15.02
N THR A 105 17.28 39.33 15.77
CA THR A 105 16.73 39.91 17.00
C THR A 105 17.77 40.04 18.11
N GLN A 106 18.66 39.07 18.27
CA GLN A 106 19.77 39.20 19.21
C GLN A 106 20.66 40.41 18.86
N LYS A 107 21.00 40.59 17.58
CA LYS A 107 21.76 41.76 17.12
C LYS A 107 21.00 43.06 17.37
N ALA A 108 19.70 43.12 17.07
CA ALA A 108 18.86 44.29 17.32
C ALA A 108 18.75 44.64 18.82
N VAL A 109 18.72 43.63 19.70
CA VAL A 109 18.79 43.83 21.16
C VAL A 109 20.17 44.32 21.58
N ALA A 110 21.25 43.74 21.07
CA ALA A 110 22.62 44.10 21.47
C ALA A 110 23.03 45.50 21.00
N GLN A 111 22.56 45.93 19.82
CA GLN A 111 22.86 47.25 19.24
C GLN A 111 21.92 48.35 19.73
N ARG A 112 21.01 48.06 20.66
CA ARG A 112 20.12 49.08 21.19
C ARG A 112 20.92 50.14 21.96
N PRO A 113 20.80 51.43 21.62
CA PRO A 113 21.40 52.50 22.40
C PRO A 113 20.70 52.59 23.76
N LYS A 114 21.48 52.85 24.83
CA LYS A 114 20.91 53.06 26.16
C LYS A 114 19.86 54.18 26.12
N PRO A 115 18.71 54.01 26.80
CA PRO A 115 17.66 55.02 26.79
C PRO A 115 18.16 56.33 27.42
N ASN A 116 17.85 57.46 26.78
CA ASN A 116 18.13 58.78 27.32
C ASN A 116 17.10 59.13 28.39
N CYS A 117 17.46 58.93 29.67
CA CYS A 117 16.55 59.14 30.79
C CYS A 117 16.24 60.62 31.10
N LYS A 118 16.74 61.60 30.33
CA LYS A 118 16.30 63.01 30.47
C LYS A 118 14.81 63.17 30.17
N ASP A 119 14.28 62.39 29.22
CA ASP A 119 12.89 62.46 28.80
C ASP A 119 12.35 61.05 28.49
N PRO A 120 11.84 60.31 29.50
CA PRO A 120 11.54 58.88 29.38
C PRO A 120 10.40 58.58 28.40
N GLY A 121 9.47 59.52 28.20
CA GLY A 121 8.39 59.37 27.21
C GLY A 121 8.90 59.40 25.76
N LYS A 122 9.90 60.23 25.47
CA LYS A 122 10.54 60.28 24.15
C LYS A 122 11.40 59.04 23.89
N ALA A 123 12.11 58.57 24.91
CA ALA A 123 12.89 57.34 24.83
C ALA A 123 12.00 56.10 24.55
N LEU A 124 10.81 56.02 25.14
CA LEU A 124 9.85 54.96 24.87
C LEU A 124 9.28 55.04 23.45
N ALA A 125 8.93 56.25 22.97
CA ALA A 125 8.42 56.44 21.62
C ALA A 125 9.43 56.00 20.54
N GLU A 126 10.70 56.39 20.67
CA GLU A 126 11.78 55.94 19.77
C GLU A 126 12.03 54.43 19.85
N ALA A 127 11.84 53.82 21.03
CA ALA A 127 11.96 52.38 21.20
C ALA A 127 10.83 51.63 20.49
N VAL A 128 9.58 52.09 20.62
CA VAL A 128 8.40 51.50 19.97
C VAL A 128 8.49 51.59 18.45
N GLU A 129 8.97 52.71 17.91
CA GLU A 129 9.14 52.89 16.47
C GLU A 129 10.13 51.89 15.86
N ARG A 130 11.18 51.52 16.61
CA ARG A 130 12.14 50.47 16.22
C ARG A 130 11.55 49.06 16.26
N LEU A 131 10.45 48.84 16.99
CA LEU A 131 9.78 47.54 17.07
C LEU A 131 8.86 47.29 15.87
N ASN A 132 8.35 48.34 15.23
CA ASN A 132 7.43 48.21 14.08
C ASN A 132 8.03 47.50 12.85
N GLY A 133 9.36 47.29 12.81
CA GLY A 133 10.04 46.58 11.71
C GLY A 133 10.21 45.07 11.90
N LEU A 134 9.69 44.47 12.99
CA LEU A 134 9.97 43.08 13.33
C LEU A 134 8.90 42.10 12.83
N PRO A 135 9.29 40.93 12.29
CA PRO A 135 8.39 40.06 11.57
C PRO A 135 7.53 39.11 12.44
N SER A 136 7.74 39.04 13.77
CA SER A 136 7.05 38.07 14.64
C SER A 136 6.40 38.69 15.88
N PRO A 137 5.14 38.35 16.20
CA PRO A 137 4.44 38.77 17.42
C PRO A 137 5.17 38.37 18.71
N ALA A 138 5.79 37.18 18.74
CA ALA A 138 6.53 36.74 19.91
C ALA A 138 7.77 37.62 20.15
N MET A 139 8.43 38.05 19.07
CA MET A 139 9.59 38.94 19.15
C MET A 139 9.18 40.34 19.59
N LEU A 140 8.00 40.83 19.15
CA LEU A 140 7.42 42.09 19.63
C LEU A 140 7.17 42.05 21.14
N GLN A 141 6.62 40.95 21.66
CA GLN A 141 6.32 40.80 23.09
C GLN A 141 7.59 40.88 23.95
N THR A 142 8.62 40.11 23.60
CA THR A 142 9.87 40.06 24.38
C THR A 142 10.57 41.42 24.41
N LEU A 143 10.51 42.17 23.33
CA LEU A 143 11.17 43.47 23.25
C LEU A 143 10.35 44.59 23.89
N ALA A 144 9.02 44.47 23.89
CA ALA A 144 8.14 45.32 24.69
C ALA A 144 8.41 45.15 26.19
N ASP A 145 8.57 43.91 26.67
CA ASP A 145 8.94 43.62 28.06
C ASP A 145 10.31 44.19 28.45
N ILE A 146 11.27 44.23 27.53
CA ILE A 146 12.58 44.86 27.74
C ILE A 146 12.43 46.39 27.79
N ALA A 147 11.68 46.98 26.85
CA ALA A 147 11.46 48.43 26.80
C ALA A 147 10.74 48.95 28.05
N PHE A 148 9.77 48.21 28.59
CA PHE A 148 9.10 48.54 29.84
C PHE A 148 10.06 48.52 31.04
N ARG A 149 10.92 47.50 31.16
CA ARG A 149 11.92 47.43 32.23
C ARG A 149 12.92 48.58 32.19
N GLU A 150 13.31 48.98 30.99
CA GLU A 150 14.20 50.12 30.77
C GLU A 150 13.53 51.46 31.14
N TYR A 151 12.27 51.63 30.76
CA TYR A 151 11.47 52.79 31.16
C TYR A 151 11.34 52.89 32.69
N ASP A 152 11.02 51.78 33.36
CA ASP A 152 10.95 51.72 34.83
C ASP A 152 12.30 52.02 35.50
N ALA A 153 13.41 51.63 34.89
CA ALA A 153 14.74 51.96 35.39
C ALA A 153 15.04 53.47 35.24
N CYS A 154 14.66 54.08 34.11
CA CYS A 154 14.79 55.53 33.91
C CYS A 154 13.89 56.33 34.86
N MET A 155 12.65 55.88 35.11
CA MET A 155 11.74 56.53 36.05
C MET A 155 12.33 56.54 37.47
N ARG A 156 12.82 55.39 37.95
CA ARG A 156 13.52 55.27 39.24
C ARG A 156 14.76 56.16 39.33
N ALA A 157 15.56 56.23 38.28
CA ALA A 157 16.76 57.09 38.25
C ALA A 157 16.42 58.59 38.24
N ALA A 158 15.26 58.97 37.71
CA ALA A 158 14.78 60.35 37.70
C ALA A 158 14.09 60.78 39.02
N GLY A 159 13.99 59.88 40.01
CA GLY A 159 13.32 60.15 41.29
C GLY A 159 11.81 60.36 41.17
N ARG A 160 11.18 59.81 40.13
CA ARG A 160 9.74 59.83 39.88
C ARG A 160 9.11 58.45 40.00
#